data_AF-A0A7X4ER52-F1
#
_entry.id   AF-A0A7X4ER52-F1
#
_cell.length_a   1.000
_cell.length_b   1.000
_cell.length_c   1.000
_cell.angle_alpha   90.00
_cell.angle_beta   90.00
_cell.angle_gamma   90.00
#
_symmetry.space_group_name_H-M   'P 1'
#
loop_
_entity.id
_entity.type
_entity.pdbx_description
1 polymer ?
#
loop_
_entity_poly.entity_id
_entity_poly.type
_entity_poly.pdbx_seq_one_letter_code
_entity_poly.pdbx_strand_id
1 'polypeptide(L)' 'MAANEDYRICLPSMDPAAEPWTLENYLAGGGYQAWRKVLEGGWTRESIIADVKASGLRGLGGAGFPT' A
#
# COMPACT_ATOMS: atom_id res chain seq x y z
N MET A 1 6.59 13.13 -21.77
CA MET A 1 5.24 13.16 -21.15
C MET A 1 4.77 11.71 -21.16
N ALA A 2 5.19 10.92 -20.17
CA ALA A 2 4.89 9.48 -20.14
C ALA A 2 3.40 9.30 -19.86
N ALA A 3 2.76 8.41 -20.61
CA ALA A 3 1.38 8.02 -20.39
C ALA A 3 1.21 7.56 -18.93
N ASN A 4 0.22 8.09 -18.22
CA ASN A 4 -0.14 7.58 -16.90
C ASN A 4 -0.74 6.18 -17.11
N GLU A 5 0.00 5.16 -16.71
CA GLU A 5 -0.53 3.82 -16.55
C GLU A 5 -1.44 3.80 -15.30
N ASP A 6 -2.65 3.26 -15.44
CA ASP A 6 -3.59 3.15 -14.33
C ASP A 6 -3.15 2.01 -13.39
N TYR A 7 -2.48 2.37 -12.29
CA TYR A 7 -2.08 1.42 -11.25
C TYR A 7 -3.23 1.14 -10.28
N ARG A 8 -3.80 -0.07 -10.34
CA ARG A 8 -4.83 -0.55 -9.40
C ARG A 8 -4.23 -1.20 -8.17
N ILE A 9 -4.04 -0.43 -7.10
CA ILE A 9 -3.39 -0.92 -5.87
C ILE A 9 -4.40 -1.40 -4.80
N CYS A 10 -5.36 -0.54 -4.39
CA CYS A 10 -6.28 -0.88 -3.28
C CYS A 10 -7.47 -1.77 -3.70
N LEU A 11 -7.81 -1.74 -4.99
CA LEU A 11 -8.88 -2.55 -5.59
C LEU A 11 -8.33 -3.22 -6.86
N PRO A 12 -7.52 -4.28 -6.71
CA PRO A 12 -7.02 -5.08 -7.82
C PRO A 12 -8.18 -5.82 -8.51
N SER A 13 -7.88 -6.80 -9.38
CA SER A 13 -8.91 -7.58 -10.10
C SER A 13 -10.06 -8.01 -9.17
N MET A 14 -11.30 -7.74 -9.57
CA MET A 14 -12.51 -8.11 -8.81
C MET A 14 -13.02 -9.50 -9.19
N ASP A 15 -12.16 -10.35 -9.76
CA ASP A 15 -12.51 -11.72 -10.11
C ASP A 15 -12.95 -12.48 -8.84
N PRO A 16 -14.22 -12.91 -8.74
CA PRO A 16 -14.69 -13.66 -7.58
C PRO A 16 -13.96 -14.99 -7.37
N ALA A 17 -13.40 -15.57 -8.44
CA ALA A 17 -12.63 -16.81 -8.38
C ALA A 17 -11.24 -16.63 -7.76
N ALA A 18 -10.75 -15.40 -7.63
CA ALA A 18 -9.44 -15.11 -7.05
C ALA A 18 -9.43 -15.16 -5.51
N GLU A 19 -10.59 -15.32 -4.87
CA GLU A 19 -10.76 -15.42 -3.40
C GLU A 19 -9.79 -14.51 -2.60
N PRO A 20 -9.76 -13.18 -2.84
CA PRO A 20 -8.73 -12.28 -2.32
C PRO A 20 -8.75 -12.12 -0.79
N TRP A 21 -9.80 -12.59 -0.13
CA TRP A 21 -9.94 -12.58 1.32
C TRP A 21 -9.16 -13.70 2.01
N THR A 22 -8.66 -14.70 1.28
CA THR A 22 -7.86 -15.78 1.88
C THR A 22 -6.44 -15.29 2.17
N LEU A 23 -5.86 -15.79 3.28
CA LEU A 23 -4.48 -15.47 3.63
C LEU A 23 -3.50 -15.96 2.56
N GLU A 24 -3.76 -17.14 1.98
CA GLU A 24 -2.92 -17.73 0.94
C GLU A 24 -2.82 -16.81 -0.28
N ASN A 25 -3.95 -16.35 -0.82
CA ASN A 25 -3.96 -15.45 -1.98
C ASN A 25 -3.38 -14.08 -1.64
N TYR A 26 -3.61 -13.57 -0.43
CA TYR A 26 -2.97 -12.35 0.04
C TYR A 26 -1.45 -12.48 0.06
N LEU A 27 -0.91 -13.58 0.59
CA LEU A 27 0.53 -13.85 0.62
C LEU A 27 1.10 -14.06 -0.80
N ALA A 28 0.40 -14.81 -1.66
CA ALA A 28 0.79 -15.04 -3.05
C ALA A 28 0.89 -13.72 -3.85
N GLY A 29 0.01 -12.76 -3.57
CA GLY A 29 0.05 -11.40 -4.13
C GLY A 29 1.11 -10.48 -3.52
N GLY A 30 2.03 -10.99 -2.69
CA GLY A 30 3.06 -10.18 -2.02
C GLY A 30 2.63 -9.56 -0.70
N GLY A 31 1.54 -10.06 -0.11
CA GLY A 31 1.05 -9.65 1.21
C GLY A 31 2.13 -9.67 2.28
N TYR A 32 2.07 -8.69 3.19
CA TYR A 32 3.02 -8.47 4.28
C TYR A 32 4.49 -8.26 3.88
N GLN A 33 4.87 -8.19 2.60
CA GLN A 33 6.28 -7.98 2.22
C GLN A 33 6.83 -6.67 2.77
N ALA A 34 6.11 -5.56 2.62
CA ALA A 34 6.50 -4.28 3.19
C ALA A 34 6.57 -4.34 4.73
N TRP A 35 5.59 -4.99 5.36
CA TRP A 35 5.55 -5.13 6.81
C TRP A 35 6.74 -5.91 7.38
N ARG A 36 7.12 -7.03 6.75
CA ARG A 36 8.30 -7.81 7.14
C ARG A 36 9.59 -6.97 7.05
N LYS A 37 9.77 -6.19 5.97
CA LYS A 37 10.92 -5.29 5.82
C LYS A 37 11.01 -4.25 6.95
N VAL A 38 9.86 -3.71 7.41
CA VAL A 38 9.82 -2.81 8.57
C VAL A 38 10.32 -3.53 9.82
N LEU A 39 9.80 -4.73 10.10
CA LEU A 39 10.13 -5.50 11.30
C LEU A 39 11.59 -5.97 11.33
N GLU A 40 12.17 -6.25 10.16
CA GLU A 40 13.58 -6.61 10.00
C GLU A 40 14.53 -5.40 10.15
N GLY A 41 13.99 -4.20 10.41
CA GLY A 41 14.78 -2.98 10.59
C GLY A 41 15.23 -2.33 9.27
N GLY A 42 14.60 -2.69 8.14
CA GLY A 42 14.93 -2.14 6.82
C GLY A 42 14.64 -0.63 6.68
N TRP A 43 13.81 -0.07 7.57
CA TRP A 43 13.50 1.36 7.60
C TRP A 43 13.43 1.88 9.04
N THR A 44 13.87 3.12 9.23
CA THR A 44 13.69 3.81 10.51
C THR A 44 12.30 4.43 10.58
N ARG A 45 11.78 4.60 11.79
CA ARG A 45 10.51 5.30 12.02
C ARG A 45 10.49 6.69 11.38
N GLU A 46 11.58 7.43 11.51
CA GLU A 46 11.72 8.79 11.02
C GLU A 46 11.67 8.84 9.50
N SER A 47 12.32 7.88 8.82
CA SER A 47 12.28 7.77 7.36
C SER A 47 10.87 7.50 6.84
N ILE A 48 10.15 6.56 7.47
CA ILE A 48 8.76 6.25 7.09
C ILE A 48 7.86 7.49 7.22
N ILE A 49 7.97 8.22 8.34
CA ILE A 49 7.18 9.44 8.56
C ILE A 49 7.53 10.51 7.52
N ALA A 50 8.80 10.68 7.19
CA ALA A 50 9.24 11.64 6.18
C ALA A 50 8.67 11.30 4.80
N ASP A 51 8.72 10.02 4.41
CA ASP A 51 8.22 9.53 3.12
C ASP A 51 6.70 9.70 3.01
N VAL A 52 5.94 9.38 4.05
CA VAL A 52 4.48 9.58 4.06
C VAL A 52 4.13 11.06 3.93
N LYS A 53 4.82 11.95 4.64
CA LYS A 53 4.62 13.39 4.50
C LYS A 53 4.97 13.89 3.10
N ALA A 54 6.07 13.40 2.52
CA ALA A 54 6.51 13.76 1.17
C ALA A 54 5.55 13.24 0.08
N SER A 55 4.84 12.12 0.33
CA SER A 55 3.87 11.55 -0.61
C SER A 55 2.65 12.44 -0.85
N GLY A 56 2.37 13.38 0.06
CA GLY A 56 1.16 14.21 -0.01
C GLY A 56 -0.13 13.43 0.27
N LEU A 57 -0.04 12.27 0.92
CA LEU A 57 -1.20 11.50 1.37
C LEU A 57 -2.08 12.35 2.30
N ARG A 58 -3.38 12.25 2.08
CA ARG A 58 -4.39 12.97 2.85
C ARG A 58 -5.41 12.00 3.43
N GLY A 59 -6.00 12.38 4.56
CA GLY A 59 -7.08 11.65 5.19
C GLY A 59 -8.26 11.47 4.23
N LEU A 60 -8.55 10.22 3.89
CA LEU A 60 -9.62 9.83 2.96
C LEU A 60 -11.04 9.83 3.59
N GLY A 61 -11.14 10.14 4.90
CA GLY A 61 -12.42 10.22 5.63
C GLY A 61 -13.20 11.53 5.44
N GLY A 62 -12.81 12.39 4.50
CA GLY A 62 -13.54 13.62 4.13
C GLY A 62 -12.94 14.93 4.66
N ALA A 63 -12.19 14.91 5.76
CA ALA A 63 -11.55 16.13 6.31
C ALA A 63 -10.26 16.54 5.57
N GLY A 64 -9.57 15.60 4.92
CA GLY A 64 -8.41 15.91 4.07
C GLY A 64 -7.15 16.42 4.81
N PHE A 65 -7.04 16.16 6.12
CA PHE A 65 -5.82 16.48 6.89
C PHE A 65 -4.60 15.74 6.32
N PRO A 66 -3.41 16.38 6.31
CA PRO A 66 -2.17 15.69 5.99
C PRO A 66 -1.92 14.55 6.98
N THR A 67 -1.64 13.36 6.46
CA THR A 67 -1.32 12.16 7.25
C THR A 67 0.18 11.95 7.39
#